data_AF-A0A2P6W9B8-F1
#
_entry.id   AF-A0A2P6W9B8-F1
#
_cell.length_a   1.000
_cell.length_b   1.000
_cell.length_c   1.000
_cell.angle_alpha   90.00
_cell.angle_beta   90.00
_cell.angle_gamma   90.00
#
_symmetry.space_group_name_H-M   'P 1'
#
loop_
_entity.id
_entity.type
_entity.pdbx_description
1 polymer ?
#
loop_
_entity_poly.entity_id
_entity_poly.type
_entity_poly.pdbx_seq_one_letter_code
_entity_poly.pdbx_strand_id
1 'polypeptide(L)'
;MSINGPEIMSKFYGESEKQLREKFEEAQENSPAIIFIDEIDAIASKRSEVGGEVERRVVAQLLSLMDGLEERENVIVIAATNRVDAVDEALRRGGRFDREIEIGVPNREGRKEIFQIHTRNMPLTESVDLEELADKTHGYVGADLHAVCKESAMSVLRNVLPEIDLDDEIPSEVMDKLVVDRDAMMEGIRKVQPSAMREVMVELPKVTWEDVGGLDNTKEQLREMVEWPQKYPERFE
;
A
#
# COMPACT_ATOMS: atom_id res chain seq x y z
N MET A 1 19.56 9.53 -2.34
CA MET A 1 20.16 8.18 -2.46
C MET A 1 19.16 7.16 -1.97
N SER A 2 19.03 6.00 -2.63
CA SER A 2 18.07 4.96 -2.26
C SER A 2 18.81 3.70 -1.84
N ILE A 3 18.30 3.02 -0.81
CA ILE A 3 18.75 1.74 -0.29
C ILE A 3 17.51 0.86 -0.18
N ASN A 4 17.52 -0.30 -0.81
CA ASN A 4 16.49 -1.31 -0.61
C ASN A 4 17.01 -2.34 0.41
N GLY A 5 16.28 -2.58 1.50
CA GLY A 5 16.71 -3.44 2.61
C GLY A 5 17.20 -4.82 2.14
N PRO A 6 16.39 -5.58 1.38
CA PRO A 6 16.81 -6.86 0.79
C PRO A 6 18.09 -6.80 -0.07
N GLU A 7 18.35 -5.72 -0.79
CA GLU A 7 19.55 -5.60 -1.64
C GLU A 7 20.85 -5.51 -0.84
N ILE A 8 20.80 -4.94 0.37
CA ILE A 8 21.95 -4.85 1.28
C ILE A 8 22.28 -6.20 1.90
N MET A 9 21.32 -7.13 1.98
CA MET A 9 21.50 -8.43 2.61
C MET A 9 22.31 -9.39 1.71
N SER A 10 23.60 -9.51 1.98
CA SER A 10 24.50 -10.43 1.30
C SER A 10 24.78 -11.67 2.16
N LYS A 11 25.04 -12.80 1.49
CA LYS A 11 25.51 -14.04 2.14
C LYS A 11 26.99 -13.98 2.51
N PHE A 12 27.73 -13.01 2.00
CA PHE A 12 29.16 -12.86 2.24
C PHE A 12 29.42 -12.00 3.49
N TYR A 13 30.34 -12.47 4.33
CA TYR A 13 30.64 -11.84 5.61
C TYR A 13 31.20 -10.42 5.43
N GLY A 14 30.62 -9.42 6.09
CA GLY A 14 31.17 -8.05 6.09
C GLY A 14 30.71 -7.15 4.94
N GLU A 15 30.08 -7.73 3.91
CA GLU A 15 29.71 -6.98 2.70
C GLU A 15 28.53 -6.04 2.96
N SER A 16 27.51 -6.52 3.67
CA SER A 16 26.33 -5.73 4.05
C SER A 16 26.69 -4.53 4.92
N GLU A 17 27.57 -4.70 5.92
CA GLU A 17 28.00 -3.60 6.78
C GLU A 17 28.81 -2.55 5.99
N LYS A 18 29.64 -3.01 5.03
CA LYS A 18 30.46 -2.14 4.19
C LYS A 18 29.59 -1.31 3.24
N GLN A 19 28.64 -1.94 2.54
CA GLN A 19 27.75 -1.24 1.62
C GLN A 19 26.94 -0.15 2.34
N LEU A 20 26.43 -0.46 3.55
CA LEU A 20 25.69 0.51 4.35
C LEU A 20 26.58 1.70 4.74
N ARG A 21 27.83 1.44 5.15
CA ARG A 21 28.80 2.49 5.49
C ARG A 21 29.12 3.39 4.29
N GLU A 22 29.44 2.79 3.14
CA GLU A 22 29.76 3.54 1.92
C GLU A 22 28.61 4.48 1.51
N LYS A 23 27.36 4.03 1.67
CA LYS A 23 26.18 4.87 1.36
C LYS A 23 26.01 6.05 2.31
N PHE A 24 26.28 5.87 3.59
CA PHE A 24 26.24 6.97 4.57
C PHE A 24 27.40 7.96 4.34
N GLU A 25 28.61 7.46 4.09
CA GLU A 25 29.78 8.30 3.77
C GLU A 25 29.54 9.10 2.48
N GLU A 26 29.03 8.47 1.42
CA GLU A 26 28.68 9.13 0.16
C GLU A 26 27.61 10.22 0.39
N ALA A 27 26.63 10.00 1.28
CA ALA A 27 25.62 11.01 1.61
C ALA A 27 26.19 12.18 2.42
N GLN A 28 27.12 11.92 3.34
CA GLN A 28 27.83 12.96 4.12
C GLN A 28 28.70 13.83 3.22
N GLU A 29 29.47 13.22 2.31
CA GLU A 29 30.32 13.93 1.36
C GLU A 29 29.52 14.82 0.40
N ASN A 30 28.29 14.43 0.07
CA ASN A 30 27.39 15.15 -0.83
C ASN A 30 26.30 15.96 -0.10
N SER A 31 26.53 16.32 1.16
CA SER A 31 25.57 17.12 1.95
C SER A 31 25.27 18.48 1.29
N PRO A 32 24.00 18.94 1.21
CA PRO A 32 22.79 18.35 1.80
C PRO A 32 22.26 17.13 1.02
N ALA A 33 21.93 16.05 1.72
CA ALA A 33 21.53 14.78 1.12
C ALA A 33 20.35 14.11 1.84
N ILE A 34 19.60 13.28 1.11
CA ILE A 34 18.56 12.42 1.65
C ILE A 34 18.92 10.96 1.39
N ILE A 35 18.95 10.16 2.45
CA ILE A 35 19.04 8.70 2.38
C ILE A 35 17.63 8.14 2.55
N PHE A 36 17.14 7.43 1.52
CA PHE A 36 15.87 6.72 1.57
C PHE A 36 16.13 5.23 1.72
N ILE A 37 15.60 4.60 2.78
CA ILE A 37 15.70 3.17 3.07
C ILE A 37 14.33 2.54 2.93
N ASP A 38 14.13 1.74 1.90
CA ASP A 38 12.89 0.97 1.73
C ASP A 38 12.99 -0.40 2.38
N GLU A 39 11.87 -0.92 2.87
CA GLU A 39 11.77 -2.21 3.59
C GLU A 39 12.83 -2.34 4.71
N ILE A 40 12.92 -1.31 5.57
CA ILE A 40 13.93 -1.27 6.64
C ILE A 40 13.84 -2.48 7.58
N ASP A 41 12.66 -3.07 7.74
CA ASP A 41 12.45 -4.30 8.53
C ASP A 41 13.23 -5.51 8.02
N ALA A 42 13.73 -5.50 6.77
CA ALA A 42 14.62 -6.53 6.25
C ALA A 42 16.06 -6.46 6.81
N ILE A 43 16.53 -5.26 7.17
CA ILE A 43 17.90 -5.03 7.68
C ILE A 43 17.93 -4.63 9.16
N ALA A 44 16.78 -4.29 9.71
CA ALA A 44 16.63 -3.71 11.04
C ALA A 44 15.65 -4.48 11.93
N SER A 45 15.48 -5.78 11.72
CA SER A 45 14.51 -6.58 12.48
C SER A 45 14.90 -6.75 13.95
N LYS A 46 13.91 -7.00 14.82
CA LYS A 46 14.13 -7.27 16.25
C LYS A 46 15.13 -8.40 16.48
N ARG A 47 16.10 -8.16 17.36
CA ARG A 47 17.17 -9.10 17.71
C ARG A 47 16.69 -10.46 18.21
N SER A 48 15.48 -10.51 18.79
CA SER A 48 14.82 -11.72 19.27
C SER A 48 14.21 -12.58 18.16
N GLU A 49 13.84 -11.99 17.03
CA GLU A 49 13.26 -12.67 15.86
C GLU A 49 14.34 -13.10 14.85
N VAL A 50 15.51 -12.46 14.96
CA VAL A 50 16.69 -12.68 14.13
C VAL A 50 17.45 -13.93 14.58
N GLY A 51 17.45 -14.96 13.72
CA GLY A 51 18.22 -16.20 13.90
C GLY A 51 19.69 -16.08 13.47
N GLY A 52 20.03 -15.11 12.61
CA GLY A 52 21.36 -14.95 12.03
C GLY A 52 22.28 -13.94 12.75
N GLU A 53 23.57 -14.27 12.87
CA GLU A 53 24.59 -13.34 13.40
C GLU A 53 24.85 -12.15 12.43
N VAL A 54 24.64 -12.34 11.13
CA VAL A 54 24.81 -11.28 10.11
C VAL A 54 23.79 -10.17 10.31
N GLU A 55 22.50 -10.52 10.42
CA GLU A 55 21.39 -9.58 10.63
C GLU A 55 21.62 -8.70 11.87
N ARG A 56 22.06 -9.29 13.00
CA ARG A 56 22.36 -8.51 14.23
C ARG A 56 23.49 -7.50 14.03
N ARG A 57 24.49 -7.82 13.21
CA ARG A 57 25.60 -6.92 12.92
C ARG A 57 25.18 -5.78 12.01
N VAL A 58 24.33 -6.04 11.02
CA VAL A 58 23.76 -4.99 10.16
C VAL A 58 22.93 -4.01 10.99
N VAL A 59 22.08 -4.50 11.88
CA VAL A 59 21.33 -3.64 12.84
C VAL A 59 22.27 -2.78 13.68
N ALA A 60 23.33 -3.39 14.24
CA ALA A 60 24.31 -2.68 15.06
C ALA A 60 25.08 -1.61 14.26
N GLN A 61 25.44 -1.93 13.01
CA GLN A 61 26.09 -0.99 12.11
C GLN A 61 25.17 0.18 11.76
N LEU A 62 23.89 -0.06 11.46
CA LEU A 62 22.93 1.00 11.19
C LEU A 62 22.75 1.92 12.41
N LEU A 63 22.62 1.35 13.61
CA LEU A 63 22.59 2.12 14.86
C LEU A 63 23.82 3.02 15.02
N SER A 64 25.01 2.47 14.77
CA SER A 64 26.26 3.22 14.86
C SER A 64 26.37 4.33 13.81
N LEU A 65 25.84 4.12 12.60
CA LEU A 65 25.85 5.14 11.54
C LEU A 65 24.89 6.28 11.88
N MET A 66 23.69 5.95 12.37
CA MET A 66 22.71 6.96 12.81
C MET A 66 23.23 7.79 13.99
N ASP A 67 23.86 7.17 14.99
CA ASP A 67 24.49 7.88 16.11
C ASP A 67 25.69 8.73 15.70
N GLY A 68 26.31 8.40 14.55
CA GLY A 68 27.47 9.11 14.01
C GLY A 68 27.12 10.30 13.13
N LEU A 69 25.84 10.51 12.78
CA LEU A 69 25.40 11.69 12.04
C LEU A 69 25.45 12.91 12.96
N GLU A 70 26.37 13.82 12.71
CA GLU A 70 26.44 15.08 13.45
C GLU A 70 25.35 16.05 12.97
N GLU A 71 24.76 16.86 13.87
CA GLU A 71 23.74 17.87 13.50
C GLU A 71 24.19 18.87 12.41
N ARG A 72 25.49 18.99 12.16
CA ARG A 72 26.07 19.87 11.14
C ARG A 72 26.04 19.26 9.74
N GLU A 73 25.91 17.94 9.65
CA GLU A 73 25.77 17.22 8.39
C GLU A 73 24.29 17.27 8.02
N ASN A 74 23.93 18.05 6.99
CA ASN A 74 22.55 18.21 6.53
C ASN A 74 22.07 16.94 5.79
N VAL A 75 22.08 15.80 6.48
CA VAL A 75 21.68 14.49 5.97
C VAL A 75 20.38 14.08 6.65
N ILE A 76 19.34 13.85 5.85
CA ILE A 76 18.05 13.38 6.34
C ILE A 76 17.90 11.91 5.96
N VAL A 77 17.59 11.06 6.95
CA VAL A 77 17.31 9.64 6.72
C VAL A 77 15.80 9.41 6.79
N ILE A 78 15.24 8.88 5.71
CA ILE A 78 13.83 8.49 5.61
C ILE A 78 13.80 6.98 5.43
N ALA A 79 12.99 6.28 6.22
CA ALA A 79 12.80 4.84 6.09
C ALA A 79 11.32 4.49 5.89
N ALA A 80 11.06 3.45 5.10
CA ALA A 80 9.74 2.89 4.88
C ALA A 80 9.69 1.42 5.35
N THR A 81 8.58 1.02 5.97
CA THR A 81 8.32 -0.36 6.38
C THR A 81 6.81 -0.62 6.40
N ASN A 82 6.43 -1.86 6.10
CA ASN A 82 5.06 -2.35 6.30
C ASN A 82 4.84 -2.90 7.72
N ARG A 83 5.91 -3.10 8.49
CA ARG A 83 5.90 -3.79 9.80
C ARG A 83 6.71 -3.02 10.83
N VAL A 84 6.15 -1.91 11.32
CA VAL A 84 6.79 -1.06 12.33
C VAL A 84 7.11 -1.80 13.64
N ASP A 85 6.36 -2.85 13.93
CA ASP A 85 6.52 -3.75 15.07
C ASP A 85 7.70 -4.72 14.90
N ALA A 86 8.11 -5.02 13.67
CA ALA A 86 9.25 -5.89 13.38
C ALA A 86 10.60 -5.14 13.51
N VAL A 87 10.60 -3.81 13.44
CA VAL A 87 11.81 -2.98 13.51
C VAL A 87 12.36 -2.89 14.95
N ASP A 88 13.68 -2.93 15.10
CA ASP A 88 14.37 -2.78 16.39
C ASP A 88 14.02 -1.43 17.05
N GLU A 89 13.44 -1.50 18.24
CA GLU A 89 12.99 -0.34 19.01
C GLU A 89 14.11 0.68 19.29
N ALA A 90 15.37 0.26 19.29
CA ALA A 90 16.48 1.17 19.47
C ALA A 90 16.59 2.20 18.34
N LEU A 91 16.23 1.85 17.10
CA LEU A 91 16.25 2.78 15.97
C LEU A 91 15.14 3.84 16.06
N ARG A 92 14.05 3.51 16.74
CA ARG A 92 12.86 4.36 16.91
C ARG A 92 12.95 5.32 18.10
N ARG A 93 14.10 5.36 18.79
CA ARG A 93 14.33 6.26 19.92
C ARG A 93 14.84 7.62 19.43
N GLY A 94 14.64 8.62 20.29
CA GLY A 94 15.09 9.98 20.02
C GLY A 94 16.60 10.05 19.71
N GLY A 95 16.96 10.84 18.70
CA GLY A 95 18.30 10.97 18.13
C GLY A 95 18.56 10.10 16.89
N ARG A 96 17.57 9.34 16.42
CA ARG A 96 17.66 8.45 15.23
C ARG A 96 16.43 8.65 14.35
N PHE A 97 15.45 7.75 14.40
CA PHE A 97 14.12 8.00 13.82
C PHE A 97 13.24 8.71 14.84
N ASP A 98 13.35 10.04 14.89
CA ASP A 98 12.59 10.91 15.80
C ASP A 98 11.11 11.07 15.42
N ARG A 99 10.77 10.74 14.17
CA ARG A 99 9.44 10.97 13.59
C ARG A 99 8.93 9.69 12.94
N GLU A 100 7.73 9.31 13.32
CA GLU A 100 6.96 8.23 12.70
C GLU A 100 5.73 8.83 12.03
N ILE A 101 5.50 8.47 10.77
CA ILE A 101 4.34 8.91 10.00
C ILE A 101 3.64 7.65 9.52
N GLU A 102 2.44 7.42 10.04
CA GLU A 102 1.60 6.31 9.61
C GLU A 102 0.81 6.71 8.36
N ILE A 103 0.91 5.91 7.30
CA ILE A 103 0.13 6.07 6.07
C ILE A 103 -0.95 4.99 6.05
N GLY A 104 -2.15 5.36 6.48
CA GLY A 104 -3.30 4.48 6.52
C GLY A 104 -4.06 4.38 5.18
N VAL A 105 -5.14 3.59 5.20
CA VAL A 105 -6.09 3.50 4.08
C VAL A 105 -6.79 4.85 3.88
N PRO A 106 -6.90 5.36 2.65
CA PRO A 106 -7.51 6.65 2.39
C PRO A 106 -8.99 6.68 2.76
N ASN A 107 -9.43 7.81 3.34
CA ASN A 107 -10.84 8.11 3.59
C ASN A 107 -11.57 8.44 2.26
N ARG A 108 -12.88 8.71 2.32
CA ARG A 108 -13.69 9.02 1.12
C ARG A 108 -13.09 10.14 0.28
N GLU A 109 -12.71 11.25 0.90
CA GLU A 109 -12.12 12.41 0.21
C GLU A 109 -10.77 12.07 -0.41
N GLY A 110 -9.90 11.39 0.34
CA GLY A 110 -8.60 10.92 -0.16
C GLY A 110 -8.73 9.96 -1.35
N ARG A 111 -9.73 9.07 -1.35
CA ARG A 111 -10.00 8.21 -2.53
C ARG A 111 -10.42 9.03 -3.74
N LYS A 112 -11.27 10.04 -3.56
CA LYS A 112 -11.66 10.98 -4.63
C LYS A 112 -10.44 11.71 -5.18
N GLU A 113 -9.56 12.22 -4.33
CA GLU A 113 -8.32 12.90 -4.73
C GLU A 113 -7.39 11.96 -5.50
N ILE A 114 -7.22 10.72 -5.03
CA ILE A 114 -6.41 9.71 -5.72
C ILE A 114 -7.01 9.40 -7.11
N PHE A 115 -8.33 9.26 -7.21
CA PHE A 115 -8.99 9.13 -8.50
C PHE A 115 -8.71 10.32 -9.40
N GLN A 116 -8.87 11.56 -8.90
CA GLN A 116 -8.58 12.78 -9.66
C GLN A 116 -7.13 12.83 -10.17
N ILE A 117 -6.17 12.34 -9.39
CA ILE A 117 -4.77 12.27 -9.81
C ILE A 117 -4.59 11.27 -10.95
N HIS A 118 -5.14 10.06 -10.80
CA HIS A 118 -4.98 8.99 -11.80
C HIS A 118 -5.82 9.17 -13.06
N THR A 119 -6.92 9.93 -12.98
CA THR A 119 -7.77 10.25 -14.13
C THR A 119 -7.42 11.56 -14.83
N ARG A 120 -6.48 12.36 -14.29
CA ARG A 120 -6.12 13.69 -14.84
C ARG A 120 -5.80 13.70 -16.33
N ASN A 121 -5.13 12.64 -16.81
CA ASN A 121 -4.73 12.49 -18.21
C ASN A 121 -5.51 11.37 -18.92
N MET A 122 -6.62 10.92 -18.32
CA MET A 122 -7.48 9.88 -18.87
C MET A 122 -8.68 10.56 -19.53
N PRO A 123 -8.97 10.30 -20.82
CA PRO A 123 -10.20 10.79 -21.43
C PRO A 123 -11.40 10.15 -20.73
N LEU A 124 -12.19 10.96 -20.03
CA LEU A 124 -13.40 10.52 -19.34
C LEU A 124 -14.63 11.14 -19.99
N THR A 125 -15.73 10.39 -20.02
CA THR A 125 -17.04 10.96 -20.34
C THR A 125 -17.62 11.73 -19.13
N GLU A 126 -18.60 12.59 -19.39
CA GLU A 126 -19.34 13.30 -18.33
C GLU A 126 -20.13 12.35 -17.39
N SER A 127 -20.30 11.09 -17.77
CA SER A 127 -20.98 10.09 -16.94
C SER A 127 -20.13 9.57 -15.77
N VAL A 128 -18.82 9.86 -15.74
CA VAL A 128 -17.92 9.40 -14.69
C VAL A 128 -17.95 10.37 -13.50
N ASP A 129 -18.63 9.96 -12.42
CA ASP A 129 -18.64 10.69 -11.15
C ASP A 129 -17.61 10.12 -10.17
N LEU A 130 -16.56 10.88 -9.88
CA LEU A 130 -15.51 10.47 -8.95
C LEU A 130 -15.98 10.37 -7.49
N GLU A 131 -17.04 11.09 -7.11
CA GLU A 131 -17.64 10.94 -5.78
C GLU A 131 -18.32 9.59 -5.64
N GLU A 132 -19.09 9.19 -6.66
CA GLU A 132 -19.72 7.87 -6.70
C GLU A 132 -18.68 6.74 -6.64
N LEU A 133 -17.56 6.89 -7.37
CA LEU A 133 -16.48 5.91 -7.35
C LEU A 133 -15.80 5.84 -5.97
N ALA A 134 -15.58 6.98 -5.32
CA ALA A 134 -15.02 7.03 -3.97
C ALA A 134 -15.93 6.35 -2.94
N ASP A 135 -17.26 6.47 -3.08
CA ASP A 135 -18.24 5.79 -2.23
C ASP A 135 -18.22 4.27 -2.38
N LYS A 136 -17.97 3.78 -3.60
CA LYS A 136 -17.99 2.34 -3.92
C LYS A 136 -16.67 1.61 -3.68
N THR A 137 -15.61 2.33 -3.33
CA THR A 137 -14.24 1.79 -3.18
C THR A 137 -13.78 1.79 -1.73
N HIS A 138 -14.67 1.46 -0.80
CA HIS A 138 -14.30 1.31 0.61
C HIS A 138 -13.21 0.24 0.80
N GLY A 139 -12.18 0.53 1.59
CA GLY A 139 -11.04 -0.37 1.82
C GLY A 139 -10.02 -0.47 0.69
N TYR A 140 -10.16 0.31 -0.38
CA TYR A 140 -9.15 0.38 -1.44
C TYR A 140 -7.99 1.25 -0.98
N VAL A 141 -6.76 0.81 -1.25
CA VAL A 141 -5.54 1.64 -1.10
C VAL A 141 -5.20 2.34 -2.40
N GLY A 142 -4.26 3.29 -2.38
CA GLY A 142 -3.87 4.05 -3.58
C GLY A 142 -3.49 3.17 -4.77
N ALA A 143 -2.76 2.07 -4.52
CA ALA A 143 -2.41 1.10 -5.56
C ALA A 143 -3.63 0.41 -6.18
N ASP A 144 -4.66 0.10 -5.38
CA ASP A 144 -5.90 -0.51 -5.90
C ASP A 144 -6.67 0.49 -6.77
N LEU A 145 -6.78 1.75 -6.33
CA LEU A 145 -7.46 2.80 -7.09
C LEU A 145 -6.76 3.10 -8.42
N HIS A 146 -5.42 3.09 -8.41
CA HIS A 146 -4.62 3.13 -9.63
C HIS A 146 -4.93 1.94 -10.55
N ALA A 147 -4.97 0.73 -10.00
CA ALA A 147 -5.29 -0.48 -10.75
C ALA A 147 -6.71 -0.43 -11.33
N VAL A 148 -7.70 0.13 -10.61
CA VAL A 148 -9.06 0.35 -11.13
C VAL A 148 -9.00 1.22 -12.37
N CYS A 149 -8.35 2.39 -12.30
CA CYS A 149 -8.23 3.29 -13.45
C CYS A 149 -7.56 2.58 -14.64
N LYS A 150 -6.49 1.82 -14.38
CA LYS A 150 -5.78 1.06 -15.41
C LYS A 150 -6.65 -0.02 -16.05
N GLU A 151 -7.37 -0.81 -15.27
CA GLU A 151 -8.27 -1.85 -15.78
C GLU A 151 -9.45 -1.27 -16.56
N SER A 152 -9.95 -0.11 -16.16
CA SER A 152 -11.01 0.61 -16.88
C SER A 152 -10.53 1.07 -18.26
N ALA A 153 -9.35 1.68 -18.34
CA ALA A 153 -8.74 2.04 -19.62
C ALA A 153 -8.45 0.80 -20.49
N MET A 154 -8.00 -0.30 -19.88
CA MET A 154 -7.79 -1.56 -20.58
C MET A 154 -9.07 -2.21 -21.10
N SER A 155 -10.20 -2.04 -20.41
CA SER A 155 -11.48 -2.53 -20.91
C SER A 155 -11.87 -1.83 -22.22
N VAL A 156 -11.77 -0.50 -22.24
CA VAL A 156 -12.03 0.29 -23.46
C VAL A 156 -11.07 -0.10 -24.58
N LEU A 157 -9.77 -0.19 -24.29
CA LEU A 157 -8.77 -0.58 -25.29
C LEU A 157 -9.07 -1.96 -25.89
N ARG A 158 -9.46 -2.95 -25.07
CA ARG A 158 -9.79 -4.31 -25.56
C ARG A 158 -10.98 -4.33 -26.53
N ASN A 159 -11.93 -3.39 -26.40
CA ASN A 159 -13.06 -3.28 -27.32
C ASN A 159 -12.64 -2.71 -28.68
N VAL A 160 -11.63 -1.84 -28.69
CA VAL A 160 -11.15 -1.16 -29.90
C VAL A 160 -10.01 -1.93 -30.58
N LEU A 161 -9.24 -2.72 -29.82
CA LEU A 161 -8.11 -3.53 -30.30
C LEU A 161 -8.41 -4.39 -31.56
N PRO A 162 -9.59 -5.04 -31.70
CA PRO A 162 -9.92 -5.82 -32.90
C PRO A 162 -10.00 -5.00 -34.19
N GLU A 163 -10.17 -3.68 -34.08
CA GLU A 163 -10.23 -2.74 -35.21
C GLU A 163 -8.86 -2.09 -35.50
N ILE A 164 -7.83 -2.38 -34.70
CA ILE A 164 -6.50 -1.77 -34.79
C ILE A 164 -5.50 -2.79 -35.31
N ASP A 165 -4.77 -2.43 -36.38
CA ASP A 165 -3.50 -3.08 -36.69
C ASP A 165 -2.38 -2.42 -35.88
N LEU A 166 -1.67 -3.20 -35.07
CA LEU A 166 -0.63 -2.70 -34.17
C LEU A 166 0.70 -2.44 -34.89
N ASP A 167 0.83 -2.91 -36.12
CA ASP A 167 2.02 -2.73 -36.95
C ASP A 167 2.02 -1.38 -37.72
N ASP A 168 0.87 -0.68 -37.75
CA ASP A 168 0.65 0.60 -38.44
C ASP A 168 0.37 1.77 -37.47
N GLU A 169 0.41 3.01 -37.98
CA GLU A 169 -0.01 4.19 -37.20
C GLU A 169 -1.51 4.12 -36.86
N ILE A 170 -1.83 4.32 -35.57
CA ILE A 170 -3.21 4.27 -35.08
C ILE A 170 -4.01 5.46 -35.67
N PRO A 171 -5.11 5.21 -36.41
CA PRO A 171 -5.93 6.28 -36.98
C PRO A 171 -6.51 7.19 -35.90
N SER A 172 -6.67 8.49 -36.21
CA SER A 172 -7.25 9.45 -35.27
C SER A 172 -8.68 9.10 -34.85
N GLU A 173 -9.48 8.47 -35.73
CA GLU A 173 -10.85 8.06 -35.37
C GLU A 173 -10.87 6.97 -34.29
N VAL A 174 -9.81 6.19 -34.17
CA VAL A 174 -9.66 5.16 -33.13
C VAL A 174 -9.30 5.82 -31.80
N MET A 175 -8.41 6.83 -31.82
CA MET A 175 -8.04 7.58 -30.62
C MET A 175 -9.26 8.30 -30.01
N ASP A 176 -10.15 8.84 -30.84
CA ASP A 176 -11.38 9.50 -30.38
C ASP A 176 -12.37 8.53 -29.70
N LYS A 177 -12.27 7.22 -29.96
CA LYS A 177 -13.07 6.17 -29.30
C LYS A 177 -12.48 5.73 -27.95
N LEU A 178 -11.23 6.07 -27.63
CA LEU A 178 -10.55 5.67 -26.39
C LEU A 178 -10.95 6.58 -25.21
N VAL A 179 -12.25 6.63 -24.93
CA VAL A 179 -12.82 7.39 -23.82
C VAL A 179 -13.41 6.43 -22.80
N VAL A 180 -13.03 6.61 -21.54
CA VAL A 180 -13.51 5.79 -20.43
C VAL A 180 -14.82 6.35 -19.91
N ASP A 181 -15.84 5.50 -19.90
CA ASP A 181 -17.16 5.82 -19.36
C ASP A 181 -17.37 5.22 -17.96
N ARG A 182 -18.55 5.51 -17.40
CA ARG A 182 -18.95 5.00 -16.08
C ARG A 182 -18.94 3.47 -16.02
N ASP A 183 -19.36 2.80 -17.09
CA ASP A 183 -19.48 1.34 -17.08
C ASP A 183 -18.11 0.66 -17.11
N ALA A 184 -17.15 1.22 -17.86
CA ALA A 184 -15.76 0.81 -17.82
C ALA A 184 -15.12 1.05 -16.44
N MET A 185 -15.44 2.15 -15.76
CA MET A 185 -15.01 2.39 -14.36
C MET A 185 -15.58 1.35 -13.40
N MET A 186 -16.87 1.02 -13.52
CA MET A 186 -17.51 -0.02 -12.70
C MET A 186 -16.94 -1.41 -12.97
N GLU A 187 -16.59 -1.72 -14.23
CA GLU A 187 -15.92 -2.97 -14.57
C GLU A 187 -14.52 -3.06 -13.96
N GLY A 188 -13.76 -1.96 -13.97
CA GLY A 188 -12.48 -1.87 -13.27
C GLY A 188 -12.60 -2.17 -11.78
N ILE A 189 -13.60 -1.57 -11.11
CA ILE A 189 -13.90 -1.85 -9.69
C ILE A 189 -14.24 -3.33 -9.46
N ARG A 190 -14.96 -3.99 -10.37
CA ARG A 190 -15.30 -5.42 -10.23
C ARG A 190 -14.09 -6.34 -10.38
N LYS A 191 -13.07 -5.93 -11.15
CA LYS A 191 -11.86 -6.73 -11.41
C LYS A 191 -10.80 -6.58 -10.32
N VAL A 192 -10.75 -5.42 -9.68
CA VAL A 192 -9.75 -5.11 -8.66
C VAL A 192 -10.33 -5.41 -7.28
N GLN A 193 -9.66 -6.27 -6.50
CA GLN A 193 -10.06 -6.55 -5.13
C GLN A 193 -9.31 -5.62 -4.16
N PRO A 194 -10.01 -4.97 -3.19
CA PRO A 194 -9.37 -4.11 -2.19
C PRO A 194 -8.30 -4.86 -1.41
N SER A 195 -7.08 -4.35 -1.43
CA SER A 195 -5.92 -4.96 -0.77
C SER A 195 -6.03 -4.90 0.74
N ALA A 196 -6.57 -3.81 1.32
CA ALA A 196 -6.75 -3.72 2.77
C ALA A 196 -7.78 -4.73 3.32
N MET A 197 -8.65 -5.26 2.47
CA MET A 197 -9.60 -6.31 2.84
C MET A 197 -9.05 -7.72 2.55
N ARG A 198 -7.89 -7.88 1.90
CA ARG A 198 -7.32 -9.22 1.65
C ARG A 198 -6.78 -9.87 2.92
N GLU A 199 -6.32 -9.08 3.89
CA GLU A 199 -5.85 -9.60 5.19
C GLU A 199 -7.00 -9.99 6.13
N VAL A 200 -8.17 -9.38 5.95
CA VAL A 200 -9.41 -9.85 6.59
C VAL A 200 -10.07 -10.83 5.63
N MET A 201 -9.61 -12.08 5.62
CA MET A 201 -10.42 -13.17 5.08
C MET A 201 -11.73 -13.18 5.87
N VAL A 202 -12.74 -12.47 5.37
CA VAL A 202 -14.12 -12.80 5.68
C VAL A 202 -14.34 -14.15 5.00
N GLU A 203 -13.96 -15.22 5.68
CA GLU A 203 -14.49 -16.52 5.35
C GLU A 203 -16.00 -16.33 5.44
N LEU A 204 -16.68 -16.24 4.30
CA LEU A 204 -18.13 -16.33 4.26
C LEU A 204 -18.43 -17.62 4.99
N PRO A 205 -19.03 -17.56 6.20
CA PRO A 205 -19.22 -18.76 6.98
C PRO A 205 -20.09 -19.66 6.12
N LYS A 206 -19.55 -20.84 5.77
CA LYS A 206 -20.33 -21.88 5.08
C LYS A 206 -21.39 -22.48 5.99
N VAL A 207 -21.39 -22.06 7.25
CA VAL A 207 -22.31 -22.46 8.30
C VAL A 207 -23.37 -21.39 8.50
N THR A 208 -24.62 -21.81 8.49
CA THR A 208 -25.78 -21.01 8.85
C THR A 208 -26.12 -21.21 10.32
N TRP A 209 -27.03 -20.39 10.85
CA TRP A 209 -27.53 -20.58 12.22
C TRP A 209 -28.16 -21.96 12.48
N GLU A 210 -28.60 -22.64 11.41
CA GLU A 210 -29.17 -23.99 11.45
C GLU A 210 -28.10 -25.07 11.61
N ASP A 211 -26.87 -24.82 11.14
CA ASP A 211 -25.74 -25.75 11.23
C ASP A 211 -25.10 -25.76 12.63
N VAL A 212 -25.40 -24.76 13.45
CA VAL A 212 -24.93 -24.68 14.84
C VAL A 212 -25.89 -25.46 15.73
N GLY A 213 -25.47 -26.53 16.40
CA GLY A 213 -26.33 -27.25 17.35
C GLY A 213 -26.47 -26.52 18.70
N GLY A 214 -27.70 -26.35 19.20
CA GLY A 214 -27.99 -25.77 20.52
C GLY A 214 -27.77 -24.26 20.63
N LEU A 215 -27.49 -23.77 21.86
CA LEU A 215 -27.25 -22.35 22.20
C LEU A 215 -28.38 -21.39 21.79
N ASP A 216 -29.63 -21.84 21.84
CA ASP A 216 -30.77 -21.11 21.28
C ASP A 216 -30.91 -19.69 21.85
N ASN A 217 -30.73 -19.53 23.16
CA ASN A 217 -30.78 -18.22 23.82
C ASN A 217 -29.65 -17.28 23.34
N THR A 218 -28.42 -17.79 23.19
CA THR A 218 -27.28 -16.99 22.72
C THR A 218 -27.44 -16.61 21.25
N LYS A 219 -27.97 -17.50 20.41
CA LYS A 219 -28.27 -17.20 19.00
C LYS A 219 -29.33 -16.12 18.88
N GLU A 220 -30.37 -16.18 19.68
CA GLU A 220 -31.43 -15.17 19.70
C GLU A 220 -30.85 -13.82 20.09
N GLN A 221 -30.12 -13.73 21.21
CA GLN A 221 -29.46 -12.49 21.63
C GLN A 221 -28.52 -11.90 20.57
N LEU A 222 -27.71 -12.72 19.90
CA LEU A 222 -26.82 -12.25 18.83
C LEU A 222 -27.60 -11.75 17.61
N ARG A 223 -28.72 -12.40 17.27
CA ARG A 223 -29.61 -11.92 16.19
C ARG A 223 -30.24 -10.58 16.55
N GLU A 224 -30.71 -10.40 17.78
CA GLU A 224 -31.30 -9.14 18.23
C GLU A 224 -30.29 -8.00 18.29
N MET A 225 -29.07 -8.26 18.74
CA MET A 225 -28.05 -7.21 18.95
C MET A 225 -27.28 -6.85 17.67
N VAL A 226 -27.11 -7.79 16.74
CA VAL A 226 -26.24 -7.60 15.57
C VAL A 226 -27.03 -7.67 14.27
N GLU A 227 -27.88 -8.69 14.10
CA GLU A 227 -28.56 -8.92 12.82
C GLU A 227 -29.76 -7.99 12.61
N TRP A 228 -30.57 -7.75 13.64
CA TRP A 228 -31.77 -6.92 13.54
C TRP A 228 -31.50 -5.43 13.34
N PRO A 229 -30.52 -4.78 14.02
CA PRO A 229 -30.21 -3.37 13.76
C PRO A 229 -29.66 -3.14 12.34
N GLN A 230 -28.98 -4.14 11.76
CA GLN A 230 -28.54 -4.07 10.37
C GLN A 230 -29.68 -4.28 9.37
N LYS A 231 -30.63 -5.19 9.66
CA LYS A 231 -31.74 -5.52 8.75
C LYS A 231 -32.92 -4.56 8.83
N TYR A 232 -33.17 -3.97 10.00
CA TYR A 232 -34.27 -3.05 10.25
C TYR A 232 -33.79 -1.77 10.95
N PRO A 233 -32.91 -0.97 10.32
CA PRO A 233 -32.36 0.24 10.94
C PRO A 233 -33.45 1.18 11.49
N GLU A 234 -34.57 1.30 10.77
CA GLU A 234 -35.71 2.16 11.11
C GLU A 234 -36.46 1.77 12.40
N ARG A 235 -36.19 0.60 12.99
CA ARG A 235 -36.81 0.16 14.26
C ARG A 235 -35.94 0.39 15.49
N PHE A 236 -34.69 0.81 15.29
CA PHE A 236 -33.68 0.98 16.35
C PHE A 236 -33.17 2.43 16.46
N GLU A 237 -33.84 3.38 15.80
CA GLU A 237 -33.72 4.84 16.04
C GLU A 237 -34.51 5.30 17.27
#